data_AF-A0A848EG97-F1
#
_entry.id   AF-A0A848EG97-F1
#
_cell.length_a   1.000
_cell.length_b   1.000
_cell.length_c   1.000
_cell.angle_alpha   90.00
_cell.angle_beta   90.00
_cell.angle_gamma   90.00
#
_symmetry.space_group_name_H-M   'P 1'
#
loop_
_entity.id
_entity.type
_entity.pdbx_description
1 polymer ?
#
loop_
_entity_poly.entity_id
_entity_poly.type
_entity_poly.pdbx_seq_one_letter_code
_entity_poly.pdbx_strand_id
1 'polypeptide(L)'
;MVLIAFFGPTGLLTYLAGRSWQRLEAWPWRRSIEMGLAPVSIGLLLAGCFSMAKGAIFDLDTAAIAVAVLLILQRYKVNPALLVLGSAVIGVLGFV
;
A
#
# COMPACT_ATOMS: atom_id res chain seq x y z
N MET A 1 21.39 6.51 -19.00
CA MET A 1 21.12 5.37 -19.91
C MET A 1 20.11 4.37 -19.33
N VAL A 2 20.22 3.94 -18.07
CA VAL A 2 19.27 2.97 -17.45
C VAL A 2 17.81 3.45 -17.45
N LEU A 3 17.56 4.75 -17.25
CA LEU A 3 16.21 5.31 -17.31
C LEU A 3 15.51 5.02 -18.64
N ILE A 4 16.19 5.18 -19.77
CA ILE A 4 15.54 4.98 -21.08
C ILE A 4 15.31 3.48 -21.34
N ALA A 5 16.23 2.62 -20.87
CA ALA A 5 16.13 1.18 -21.00
C ALA A 5 15.01 0.55 -20.13
N PHE A 6 14.69 1.15 -18.97
CA PHE A 6 13.59 0.68 -18.11
C PHE A 6 12.27 1.36 -18.44
N PHE A 7 12.26 2.69 -18.56
CA PHE A 7 11.02 3.44 -18.76
C PHE A 7 10.51 3.35 -20.19
N GLY A 8 11.38 3.09 -21.18
CA GLY A 8 10.99 2.85 -22.56
C GLY A 8 10.05 1.66 -22.74
N PRO A 9 10.45 0.42 -22.36
CA PRO A 9 9.58 -0.74 -22.49
C PRO A 9 8.36 -0.67 -21.56
N THR A 10 8.51 -0.16 -20.33
CA THR A 10 7.37 -0.03 -19.41
C THR A 10 6.35 0.99 -19.91
N GLY A 11 6.80 2.12 -20.46
CA GLY A 11 5.93 3.13 -21.07
C GLY A 11 5.23 2.64 -22.33
N LEU A 12 5.92 1.84 -23.15
CA LEU A 12 5.34 1.23 -24.34
C LEU A 12 4.28 0.18 -23.96
N LEU A 13 4.56 -0.65 -22.94
CA LEU A 13 3.63 -1.65 -22.42
C LEU A 13 2.38 -1.00 -21.81
N THR A 14 2.52 0.05 -21.00
CA THR A 14 1.36 0.77 -20.44
C THR A 14 0.55 1.47 -21.53
N TYR A 15 1.20 2.03 -22.56
CA TYR A 15 0.50 2.62 -23.70
C TYR A 15 -0.31 1.57 -24.49
N LEU A 16 0.29 0.42 -24.81
CA LEU A 16 -0.39 -0.68 -25.51
C LEU A 16 -1.54 -1.26 -24.69
N ALA A 17 -1.32 -1.47 -23.39
CA ALA A 17 -2.34 -1.95 -22.47
C ALA A 17 -3.51 -0.95 -22.37
N GLY A 18 -3.23 0.34 -22.19
CA GLY A 18 -4.24 1.40 -22.15
C GLY A 18 -5.04 1.49 -23.46
N ARG A 19 -4.36 1.43 -24.61
CA ARG A 19 -5.04 1.46 -25.92
C ARG A 19 -5.92 0.23 -26.14
N SER A 20 -5.47 -0.94 -25.69
CA SER A 20 -6.24 -2.18 -25.76
C SER A 20 -7.45 -2.13 -24.82
N TRP A 21 -7.26 -1.57 -23.62
CA TRP A 21 -8.32 -1.35 -22.64
C TRP A 21 -9.40 -0.39 -23.16
N GLN A 22 -9.02 0.72 -23.78
CA GLN A 22 -9.98 1.66 -24.40
C GLN A 22 -10.72 1.06 -25.59
N ARG A 23 -10.08 0.19 -26.39
CA ARG A 23 -10.76 -0.53 -27.47
C ARG A 23 -11.78 -1.54 -26.96
N LEU A 24 -11.55 -2.13 -25.79
CA LEU A 24 -12.48 -3.05 -25.13
C LEU A 24 -13.47 -2.33 -24.18
N GLU A 25 -13.43 -1.00 -24.11
CA GLU A 25 -14.24 -0.20 -23.16
C GLU A 25 -15.75 -0.30 -23.43
N ALA A 26 -16.16 -0.68 -24.64
CA ALA A 26 -17.55 -0.91 -25.00
C ALA A 26 -18.15 -2.19 -24.39
N TRP A 27 -17.37 -3.06 -23.71
CA TRP A 27 -17.85 -4.33 -23.20
C TRP A 27 -18.41 -4.24 -21.76
N PRO A 28 -19.60 -4.81 -21.47
CA PRO A 28 -20.26 -4.71 -20.16
C PRO A 28 -19.51 -5.44 -19.01
N TRP A 29 -18.57 -6.34 -19.35
CA TRP A 29 -17.81 -7.11 -18.37
C TRP A 29 -16.74 -6.29 -17.63
N ARG A 30 -16.37 -5.10 -18.13
CA ARG A 30 -15.38 -4.22 -17.48
C ARG A 30 -15.79 -3.87 -16.04
N ARG A 31 -17.07 -3.54 -15.83
CA ARG A 31 -17.56 -3.13 -14.50
C ARG A 31 -17.42 -4.25 -13.48
N SER A 32 -17.68 -5.49 -13.86
CA SER A 32 -17.48 -6.66 -12.99
C SER A 32 -16.01 -6.89 -12.67
N ILE A 33 -15.10 -6.72 -13.63
CA ILE A 33 -13.65 -6.86 -13.41
C ILE A 33 -13.13 -5.73 -12.51
N GLU A 34 -13.56 -4.49 -12.73
CA GLU A 34 -13.14 -3.32 -11.94
C GLU A 34 -13.63 -3.41 -10.48
N MET A 35 -14.87 -3.85 -10.28
CA MET A 35 -15.41 -4.13 -8.94
C MET A 35 -14.73 -5.34 -8.27
N GLY A 36 -14.22 -6.30 -9.04
CA GLY A 36 -13.44 -7.43 -8.51
C GLY A 36 -12.00 -7.03 -8.17
N LEU A 37 -11.39 -6.12 -8.94
CA LEU A 37 -10.02 -5.68 -8.72
C LEU A 37 -9.86 -4.84 -7.45
N ALA A 38 -10.81 -3.94 -7.16
CA ALA A 38 -10.76 -3.10 -5.96
C ALA A 38 -10.58 -3.91 -4.65
N PRO A 39 -11.44 -4.89 -4.32
CA PRO A 39 -11.27 -5.71 -3.11
C PRO A 39 -10.04 -6.61 -3.17
N VAL A 40 -9.64 -7.09 -4.34
CA VAL A 40 -8.41 -7.90 -4.50
C VAL A 40 -7.17 -7.08 -4.16
N SER A 41 -7.06 -5.85 -4.65
CA SER A 41 -5.94 -4.96 -4.33
C SER A 41 -5.90 -4.63 -2.84
N ILE A 42 -7.04 -4.36 -2.21
CA ILE A 42 -7.14 -4.11 -0.77
C ILE A 42 -6.72 -5.35 0.03
N GLY A 43 -7.19 -6.53 -0.37
CA GLY A 43 -6.85 -7.80 0.28
C GLY A 43 -5.35 -8.12 0.17
N LEU A 44 -4.75 -7.89 -1.00
CA LEU A 44 -3.32 -8.09 -1.22
C LEU A 44 -2.47 -7.11 -0.40
N LEU A 45 -2.86 -5.83 -0.37
CA LEU A 45 -2.21 -4.81 0.45
C LEU A 45 -2.28 -5.19 1.94
N LEU A 46 -3.47 -5.57 2.42
CA LEU A 46 -3.67 -6.02 3.80
C LEU A 46 -2.81 -7.25 4.13
N ALA A 47 -2.73 -8.23 3.24
CA ALA A 47 -1.88 -9.42 3.44
C ALA A 47 -0.40 -9.03 3.56
N GLY A 48 0.07 -8.11 2.72
CA GLY A 48 1.43 -7.57 2.81
C GLY A 48 1.70 -6.84 4.12
N CYS A 49 0.80 -5.93 4.51
CA CYS A 49 0.87 -5.22 5.79
C CYS A 49 0.84 -6.18 6.98
N PHE A 50 0.00 -7.22 6.93
CA PHE A 50 -0.08 -8.23 8.00
C PHE A 50 1.21 -9.05 8.11
N SER A 51 1.82 -9.42 6.98
CA SER A 51 3.11 -10.10 6.97
C SER A 51 4.21 -9.23 7.60
N MET A 52 4.24 -7.94 7.25
CA MET A 52 5.17 -6.99 7.84
C MET A 52 4.92 -6.78 9.35
N ALA A 53 3.66 -6.65 9.76
CA ALA A 53 3.27 -6.46 11.15
C ALA A 53 3.70 -7.62 12.04
N LYS A 54 3.57 -8.87 11.56
CA LYS A 54 4.07 -10.05 12.29
C LYS A 54 5.58 -10.05 12.50
N GLY A 55 6.35 -9.43 11.60
CA GLY A 55 7.78 -9.27 11.74
C GLY A 55 8.19 -8.04 12.56
N ALA A 56 7.25 -7.15 12.89
CA ALA A 56 7.52 -5.92 13.62
C ALA A 56 7.00 -5.97 15.08
N ILE A 57 5.95 -6.74 15.34
CA ILE A 57 5.29 -6.82 16.66
C ILE A 57 5.78 -8.08 17.37
N PHE A 58 6.70 -7.90 18.31
CA PHE A 58 7.24 -8.98 19.16
C PHE A 58 6.62 -9.00 20.55
N ASP A 59 6.31 -7.82 21.09
CA ASP A 59 5.86 -7.64 22.49
C ASP A 59 4.52 -6.89 22.58
N LEU A 60 3.88 -6.98 23.74
CA LEU A 60 2.61 -6.30 24.05
C LEU A 60 2.73 -4.77 23.91
N ASP A 61 3.90 -4.20 24.23
CA ASP A 61 4.17 -2.77 24.10
C ASP A 61 4.21 -2.32 22.63
N THR A 62 4.87 -3.09 21.77
CA THR A 62 4.93 -2.83 20.33
C THR A 62 3.55 -2.97 19.68
N ALA A 63 2.73 -3.91 20.18
CA ALA A 63 1.33 -4.03 19.77
C ALA A 63 0.49 -2.81 20.18
N ALA A 64 0.68 -2.29 21.40
CA ALA A 64 -0.02 -1.09 21.87
C ALA A 64 0.35 0.14 21.04
N ILE A 65 1.63 0.32 20.70
CA ILE A 65 2.10 1.40 19.82
C ILE A 65 1.46 1.28 18.43
N ALA A 66 1.42 0.08 17.85
CA ALA A 66 0.80 -0.16 16.55
C ALA A 66 -0.69 0.22 16.53
N VAL A 67 -1.45 -0.18 17.55
CA VAL A 67 -2.88 0.16 17.69
C VAL A 67 -3.08 1.67 17.89
N ALA A 68 -2.25 2.31 18.71
CA ALA A 68 -2.32 3.76 18.93
C ALA A 68 -2.06 4.55 17.63
N VAL A 69 -1.02 4.17 16.88
CA VAL A 69 -0.71 4.76 15.56
C VAL A 69 -1.86 4.56 14.58
N LEU A 70 -2.44 3.36 14.53
CA LEU A 70 -3.58 3.06 13.67
C LEU A 70 -4.79 3.98 13.99
N LEU A 71 -5.13 4.12 15.27
CA LEU A 71 -6.24 4.97 15.72
C LEU A 71 -6.00 6.45 15.43
N ILE A 72 -4.77 6.95 15.65
CA ILE A 72 -4.42 8.34 15.37
C ILE A 72 -4.54 8.62 13.87
N LEU A 73 -4.03 7.72 13.02
CA LEU A 73 -4.07 7.88 11.57
C LEU A 73 -5.53 7.90 11.06
N GLN A 74 -6.39 7.05 11.62
CA GLN A 74 -7.81 7.02 11.29
C GLN A 74 -8.54 8.31 11.70
N ARG A 75 -8.20 8.87 12.87
CA ARG A 75 -8.95 10.01 13.45
C ARG A 75 -8.47 11.37 12.97
N TYR A 76 -7.18 11.56 12.73
CA TYR A 76 -6.58 12.89 12.57
C TYR A 76 -6.04 13.21 11.17
N LYS A 77 -6.10 12.29 10.19
CA LYS A 77 -5.55 12.48 8.82
C LYS A 77 -4.17 13.17 8.80
N VAL A 78 -3.32 12.85 9.79
CA VAL A 78 -1.99 13.45 9.91
C VAL A 78 -1.06 12.86 8.86
N ASN A 79 -0.01 13.59 8.48
CA ASN A 79 1.02 13.06 7.58
C ASN A 79 1.59 11.74 8.17
N PRO A 80 1.39 10.60 7.51
CA PRO A 80 1.83 9.30 8.02
C PRO A 80 3.34 9.24 8.27
N ALA A 81 4.14 10.03 7.55
CA ALA A 81 5.58 10.08 7.74
C ALA A 81 5.97 10.58 9.16
N LEU A 82 5.27 11.58 9.68
CA LEU A 82 5.51 12.10 11.03
C LEU A 82 5.12 11.09 12.10
N LEU A 83 4.03 10.35 11.86
CA LEU A 83 3.52 9.36 12.80
C LEU A 83 4.44 8.13 12.89
N VAL A 84 4.97 7.68 11.74
CA VAL A 84 5.97 6.61 11.68
C VAL A 84 7.25 7.04 12.40
N LEU A 85 7.77 8.24 12.14
CA LEU A 85 8.94 8.77 12.86
C LEU A 85 8.71 8.83 14.38
N GLY A 86 7.55 9.31 14.81
CA GLY A 86 7.18 9.34 16.24
C GLY A 86 7.17 7.96 16.87
N SER A 87 6.57 6.97 16.21
CA SER A 87 6.55 5.58 16.69
C SER A 87 7.95 4.95 16.75
N ALA A 88 8.84 5.28 15.80
CA ALA A 88 10.21 4.80 15.82
C ALA A 88 10.99 5.36 17.01
N VAL A 89 10.84 6.65 17.31
CA VAL A 89 11.49 7.28 18.47
C VAL A 89 10.97 6.69 19.78
N ILE A 90 9.65 6.50 19.91
CA ILE A 90 9.04 5.89 21.10
C ILE A 90 9.51 4.43 21.27
N GLY A 91 9.54 3.66 20.18
CA GLY A 91 10.02 2.28 20.19
C GLY A 91 11.48 2.18 20.64
N VAL A 92 12.37 3.04 20.15
CA VAL A 92 13.78 3.06 20.57
C VAL A 92 13.94 3.44 22.05
N LEU A 93 13.13 4.37 22.56
CA LEU A 93 13.19 4.78 23.98
C LEU A 93 12.63 3.73 24.93
N GLY A 94 11.69 2.89 24.48
CA GLY A 94 11.11 1.80 25.28
C GLY A 94 11.89 0.48 25.21
N PHE A 95 12.77 0.29 24.21
CA PHE A 95 13.63 -0.88 24.05
C PHE A 95 15.03 -0.72 24.68
N VAL A 96 15.30 0.42 25.34
CA VAL A 96 16.51 0.71 26.14
C VAL A 96 16.27 0.41 27.61
#